data_AF-X7Z598-F1
#
_entry.id   AF-X7Z598-F1
#
_cell.length_a   1.000
_cell.length_b   1.000
_cell.length_c   1.000
_cell.angle_alpha   90.00
_cell.angle_beta   90.00
_cell.angle_gamma   90.00
#
_symmetry.space_group_name_H-M   'P 1'
#
loop_
_entity.id
_entity.type
_entity.pdbx_description
1 polymer ?
#
loop_
_entity_poly.entity_id
_entity_poly.type
_entity_poly.pdbx_seq_one_letter_code
_entity_poly.pdbx_strand_id
1 'polypeptide(L)'
;MCRRARRYSGARTRHADRRALRRPAARRYGRRGHQDRSTGAPDPLRTWGQAQLDGHHFFWTVHARNKKAVTLDLRKDRGRELFLDLVEKSDIVVENFRPGTLERWNLGYDVLCQRNPGVILVRVSGYGQTGPDAHKPGYASVAEAASGLRHLNGFPGGPPPRLALSLGDSLAGMFAAQGALAALYRRNVTGRGQVVDVALTESCLAVQESTIPDYDVGGVVRGPSGTRLEGIAPSNIYRAADGTWVVIAANQDSVFTRLCQAMGCAELATDDRFATHGARGRNQDELDKIIGDWAIQRHPQEIIETLSAAGVIAARSIRSRRWSRTLSCWRAA
;
A
#
# COMPACT_ATOMS: atom_id res chain seq x y z
N MET A 1 15.15 -1.13 38.02
CA MET A 1 14.52 -2.12 38.93
C MET A 1 13.29 -2.72 38.27
N CYS A 2 13.40 -3.98 37.84
CA CYS A 2 12.37 -4.78 37.17
C CYS A 2 11.07 -4.93 37.98
N ARG A 3 9.90 -4.84 37.32
CA ARG A 3 8.66 -5.46 37.80
C ARG A 3 8.00 -6.31 36.71
N ARG A 4 8.24 -7.62 36.85
CA ARG A 4 7.43 -8.82 36.56
C ARG A 4 6.41 -8.78 35.40
N ALA A 5 6.77 -9.50 34.35
CA ALA A 5 5.86 -10.12 33.39
C ALA A 5 5.09 -11.30 34.02
N ARG A 6 3.77 -11.39 33.79
CA ARG A 6 2.98 -12.60 34.05
C ARG A 6 2.84 -13.39 32.75
N ARG A 7 3.27 -14.66 32.80
CA ARG A 7 3.06 -15.67 31.76
C ARG A 7 1.57 -16.03 31.67
N TYR A 8 1.02 -16.08 30.46
CA TYR A 8 -0.24 -16.78 30.18
C TYR A 8 0.09 -18.12 29.54
N SER A 9 -0.20 -19.20 30.27
CA SER A 9 -0.13 -20.58 29.82
C SER A 9 -1.29 -20.89 28.87
N GLY A 10 -1.01 -21.69 27.85
CA GLY A 10 -1.97 -22.09 26.83
C GLY A 10 -3.17 -22.87 27.37
N ALA A 11 -4.32 -22.62 26.74
CA ALA A 11 -5.47 -23.53 26.76
C ALA A 11 -6.07 -23.53 25.35
N ARG A 12 -6.10 -24.72 24.73
CA ARG A 12 -6.79 -25.01 23.47
C ARG A 12 -8.28 -24.71 23.66
N THR A 13 -8.87 -23.87 22.81
CA THR A 13 -10.33 -23.72 22.73
C THR A 13 -10.88 -24.33 21.44
N ARG A 14 -11.65 -25.39 21.65
CA ARG A 14 -12.49 -26.09 20.68
C ARG A 14 -13.60 -25.17 20.17
N HIS A 15 -14.09 -25.49 18.97
CA HIS A 15 -15.32 -24.96 18.39
C HIS A 15 -16.44 -24.76 19.42
N ALA A 16 -16.92 -23.52 19.56
CA ALA A 16 -18.22 -23.25 20.16
C ALA A 16 -18.85 -21.96 19.57
N ASP A 17 -20.00 -22.19 18.95
CA ASP A 17 -21.20 -21.35 18.91
C ASP A 17 -21.23 -20.01 18.16
N ARG A 18 -21.77 -20.10 16.93
CA ARG A 18 -22.29 -18.99 16.12
C ARG A 18 -23.65 -18.55 16.66
N ARG A 19 -23.72 -17.74 17.74
CA ARG A 19 -24.98 -17.08 18.14
C ARG A 19 -24.79 -15.95 19.17
N ALA A 20 -24.11 -14.87 18.79
CA ALA A 20 -24.19 -13.61 19.56
C ALA A 20 -23.70 -12.38 18.75
N LEU A 21 -24.39 -12.04 17.65
CA LEU A 21 -24.35 -10.68 17.09
C LEU A 21 -25.73 -10.05 17.33
N ARG A 22 -25.88 -9.41 18.48
CA ARG A 22 -27.06 -8.58 18.79
C ARG A 22 -26.99 -7.31 17.92
N ARG A 23 -28.04 -7.15 17.12
CA ARG A 23 -28.33 -6.03 16.21
C ARG A 23 -28.32 -4.67 16.91
N PRO A 24 -27.85 -3.60 16.26
CA PRO A 24 -28.45 -2.28 16.36
C PRO A 24 -29.50 -2.11 15.25
N ALA A 25 -30.68 -1.60 15.62
CA ALA A 25 -31.79 -1.35 14.71
C ALA A 25 -31.42 -0.29 13.64
N ALA A 26 -31.25 -0.72 12.40
CA ALA A 26 -31.19 0.17 11.25
C ALA A 26 -32.62 0.55 10.83
N ARG A 27 -33.06 1.77 11.15
CA ARG A 27 -34.24 2.37 10.52
C ARG A 27 -33.93 2.65 9.05
N ARG A 28 -34.66 2.00 8.14
CA ARG A 28 -34.64 2.27 6.70
C ARG A 28 -35.26 3.64 6.42
N TYR A 29 -34.52 4.56 5.82
CA TYR A 29 -35.10 5.69 5.10
C TYR A 29 -35.03 5.41 3.60
N GLY A 30 -36.19 5.52 2.94
CA GLY A 30 -36.40 5.19 1.54
C GLY A 30 -35.69 6.15 0.58
N ARG A 31 -35.25 5.59 -0.55
CA ARG A 31 -34.75 6.33 -1.71
C ARG A 31 -35.88 7.12 -2.36
N ARG A 32 -35.70 8.43 -2.52
CA ARG A 32 -36.24 9.20 -3.67
C ARG A 32 -35.30 10.34 -4.03
N GLY A 33 -35.06 10.46 -5.34
CA GLY A 33 -34.91 11.72 -6.07
C GLY A 33 -33.60 12.49 -5.92
N HIS A 34 -33.01 12.84 -7.07
CA HIS A 34 -31.92 13.80 -7.26
C HIS A 34 -31.80 14.88 -6.17
N GLN A 35 -30.65 14.91 -5.48
CA GLN A 35 -30.21 16.12 -4.79
C GLN A 35 -28.68 16.19 -4.75
N ASP A 36 -28.14 17.00 -5.65
CA ASP A 36 -26.84 17.64 -5.50
C ASP A 36 -26.85 18.45 -4.17
N ARG A 37 -25.74 18.44 -3.42
CA ARG A 37 -25.52 18.88 -2.00
C ARG A 37 -25.66 17.77 -0.93
N SER A 38 -24.51 17.18 -0.59
CA SER A 38 -24.29 16.11 0.39
C SER A 38 -24.70 16.44 1.84
N THR A 39 -26.00 16.52 2.11
CA THR A 39 -26.57 16.56 3.46
C THR A 39 -27.03 15.16 3.86
N GLY A 40 -26.21 14.44 4.64
CA GLY A 40 -26.63 13.20 5.33
C GLY A 40 -26.20 11.86 4.71
N ALA A 41 -25.47 11.86 3.60
CA ALA A 41 -24.89 10.62 3.08
C ALA A 41 -23.65 10.23 3.92
N PRO A 42 -23.56 8.98 4.39
CA PRO A 42 -22.39 8.52 5.12
C PRO A 42 -21.21 8.30 4.15
N ASP A 43 -20.02 8.05 4.70
CA ASP A 43 -18.79 7.76 3.93
C ASP A 43 -19.06 6.83 2.73
N PRO A 44 -18.73 7.26 1.49
CA PRO A 44 -18.95 6.47 0.27
C PRO A 44 -18.33 5.07 0.30
N LEU A 45 -17.22 4.87 1.02
CA LEU A 45 -16.60 3.53 1.13
C LEU A 45 -17.56 2.48 1.69
N ARG A 46 -18.60 2.89 2.44
CA ARG A 46 -19.58 1.97 3.04
C ARG A 46 -20.35 1.15 2.01
N THR A 47 -20.46 1.61 0.77
CA THR A 47 -21.16 0.92 -0.33
C THR A 47 -20.19 0.40 -1.39
N TRP A 48 -18.88 0.60 -1.21
CA TRP A 48 -17.86 0.19 -2.17
C TRP A 48 -17.20 -1.13 -1.77
N GLY A 49 -16.75 -1.89 -2.76
CA GLY A 49 -16.00 -3.12 -2.57
C GLY A 49 -16.68 -4.34 -3.20
N GLN A 50 -15.90 -5.40 -3.41
CA GLN A 50 -16.33 -6.57 -4.18
C GLN A 50 -17.12 -7.60 -3.37
N ALA A 51 -17.12 -7.49 -2.04
CA ALA A 51 -17.81 -8.41 -1.15
C ALA A 51 -18.33 -7.71 0.10
N GLN A 52 -19.39 -8.27 0.67
CA GLN A 52 -20.08 -7.76 1.85
C GLN A 52 -20.54 -8.92 2.75
N LEU A 53 -20.78 -8.60 4.02
CA LEU A 53 -21.47 -9.45 4.97
C LEU A 53 -22.56 -8.63 5.66
N ASP A 54 -23.79 -9.14 5.71
CA ASP A 54 -24.95 -8.47 6.32
C ASP A 54 -25.18 -7.03 5.83
N GLY A 55 -24.91 -6.77 4.54
CA GLY A 55 -25.04 -5.44 3.93
C GLY A 55 -23.90 -4.47 4.25
N HIS A 56 -22.83 -4.93 4.90
CA HIS A 56 -21.62 -4.17 5.16
C HIS A 56 -20.48 -4.62 4.25
N HIS A 57 -20.02 -3.73 3.38
CA HIS A 57 -18.88 -4.02 2.52
C HIS A 57 -17.58 -4.08 3.31
N PHE A 58 -16.71 -5.04 2.96
CA PHE A 58 -15.46 -5.24 3.68
C PHE A 58 -14.47 -4.09 3.54
N PHE A 59 -14.55 -3.33 2.45
CA PHE A 59 -13.61 -2.24 2.19
C PHE A 59 -13.69 -1.18 3.31
N TRP A 60 -14.90 -0.73 3.64
CA TRP A 60 -15.09 0.21 4.75
C TRP A 60 -14.73 -0.41 6.11
N THR A 61 -15.13 -1.65 6.39
CA THR A 61 -14.91 -2.24 7.72
C THR A 61 -13.43 -2.43 8.02
N VAL A 62 -12.58 -2.71 7.02
CA VAL A 62 -11.12 -2.78 7.17
C VAL A 62 -10.53 -1.42 7.53
N HIS A 63 -10.98 -0.33 6.90
CA HIS A 63 -10.47 1.02 7.15
C HIS A 63 -11.08 1.72 8.37
N ALA A 64 -12.27 1.27 8.81
CA ALA A 64 -13.02 1.89 9.90
C ALA A 64 -13.05 1.07 11.19
N ARG A 65 -12.42 -0.10 11.22
CA ARG A 65 -12.27 -0.89 12.47
C ARG A 65 -11.69 -0.02 13.58
N ASN A 66 -12.19 -0.24 14.80
CA ASN A 66 -11.83 0.50 16.02
C ASN A 66 -12.22 1.99 16.07
N LYS A 67 -12.85 2.56 15.03
CA LYS A 67 -13.34 3.95 15.06
C LYS A 67 -14.74 4.03 15.65
N LYS A 68 -14.99 5.07 16.47
CA LYS A 68 -16.35 5.50 16.83
C LYS A 68 -16.86 6.46 15.75
N ALA A 69 -18.13 6.36 15.39
CA ALA A 69 -18.73 7.20 14.36
C ALA A 69 -19.78 8.12 14.96
N VAL A 70 -19.78 9.38 14.54
CA VAL A 70 -20.80 10.39 14.83
C VAL A 70 -21.08 11.17 13.54
N THR A 71 -22.29 11.68 13.39
CA THR A 71 -22.68 12.53 12.26
C THR A 71 -22.70 13.98 12.70
N LEU A 72 -21.97 14.85 12.00
CA LEU A 72 -21.96 16.30 12.23
C LEU A 72 -22.09 17.01 10.89
N ASP A 73 -22.91 18.07 10.85
CA ASP A 73 -22.99 18.96 9.69
C ASP A 73 -22.17 20.22 9.95
N LEU A 74 -20.92 20.23 9.50
CA LEU A 74 -19.96 21.30 9.75
C LEU A 74 -20.30 22.63 9.03
N ARG A 75 -21.35 22.66 8.21
CA ARG A 75 -21.84 23.89 7.58
C ARG A 75 -22.82 24.66 8.46
N LYS A 76 -23.33 24.05 9.53
CA LYS A 76 -24.26 24.68 10.48
C LYS A 76 -23.50 25.12 11.72
N ASP A 77 -23.89 26.26 12.29
CA ASP A 77 -23.26 26.83 13.50
C ASP A 77 -23.12 25.81 14.62
N ARG A 78 -24.21 25.11 14.95
CA ARG A 78 -24.18 24.07 15.99
C ARG A 78 -23.24 22.92 15.66
N GLY A 79 -23.13 22.53 14.39
CA GLY A 79 -22.21 21.47 13.96
C GLY A 79 -20.75 21.89 14.07
N ARG A 80 -20.44 23.16 13.80
CA ARG A 80 -19.12 23.76 13.98
C ARG A 80 -18.72 23.82 15.45
N GLU A 81 -19.62 24.31 16.30
CA GLU A 81 -19.41 24.39 17.74
C GLU A 81 -19.11 23.01 18.34
N LEU A 82 -19.95 22.00 18.04
CA LEU A 82 -19.74 20.63 18.50
C LEU A 82 -18.41 20.03 18.00
N PHE A 83 -17.99 20.38 16.78
CA PHE A 83 -16.68 19.95 16.26
C PHE A 83 -15.54 20.63 17.02
N LEU A 84 -15.63 21.92 17.33
CA LEU A 84 -14.63 22.64 18.11
C LEU A 84 -14.52 22.11 19.55
N ASP A 85 -15.61 21.64 20.15
CA ASP A 85 -15.58 20.94 21.45
C ASP A 85 -14.85 19.60 21.39
N LEU A 86 -14.90 18.91 20.24
CA LEU A 86 -14.09 17.71 20.01
C LEU A 86 -12.61 18.07 19.82
N VAL A 87 -12.33 19.14 19.06
CA VAL A 87 -10.96 19.64 18.81
C VAL A 87 -10.25 20.01 20.10
N GLU A 88 -10.94 20.65 21.04
CA GLU A 88 -10.42 20.99 22.37
C GLU A 88 -9.84 19.77 23.11
N LYS A 89 -10.41 18.59 22.88
CA LYS A 89 -10.04 17.33 23.55
C LYS A 89 -9.23 16.39 22.66
N SER A 90 -8.87 16.81 21.45
CA SER A 90 -8.22 15.97 20.44
C SER A 90 -6.77 16.38 20.25
N ASP A 91 -5.89 15.39 20.10
CA ASP A 91 -4.50 15.63 19.73
C ASP A 91 -4.33 15.91 18.24
N ILE A 92 -5.08 15.19 17.40
CA ILE A 92 -4.94 15.18 15.95
C ILE A 92 -6.31 15.28 15.30
N VAL A 93 -6.43 16.18 14.33
CA VAL A 93 -7.53 16.25 13.37
C VAL A 93 -7.00 15.80 12.02
N VAL A 94 -7.68 14.86 11.37
CA VAL A 94 -7.32 14.38 10.03
C VAL A 94 -8.45 14.71 9.07
N GLU A 95 -8.11 15.33 7.94
CA GLU A 95 -9.05 15.71 6.90
C GLU A 95 -8.47 15.45 5.51
N ASN A 96 -9.34 15.17 4.54
CA ASN A 96 -8.97 14.95 3.15
C ASN A 96 -9.89 15.68 2.16
N PHE A 97 -10.41 16.83 2.56
CA PHE A 97 -11.20 17.69 1.71
C PHE A 97 -10.32 18.39 0.68
N ARG A 98 -10.95 19.01 -0.32
CA ARG A 98 -10.24 19.91 -1.22
C ARG A 98 -9.64 21.08 -0.42
N PRO A 99 -8.43 21.56 -0.76
CA PRO A 99 -7.85 22.72 -0.09
C PRO A 99 -8.80 23.91 0.02
N GLY A 100 -8.74 24.60 1.15
CA GLY A 100 -9.65 25.72 1.48
C GLY A 100 -11.03 25.32 2.01
N THR A 101 -11.37 24.03 2.10
CA THR A 101 -12.73 23.62 2.52
C THR A 101 -13.01 23.93 3.99
N LEU A 102 -12.06 23.63 4.88
CA LEU A 102 -12.22 23.95 6.30
C LEU A 102 -12.25 25.47 6.51
N GLU A 103 -11.42 26.20 5.78
CA GLU A 103 -11.38 27.67 5.82
C GLU A 103 -12.74 28.27 5.41
N ARG A 104 -13.37 27.76 4.34
CA ARG A 104 -14.75 28.16 3.95
C ARG A 104 -15.82 27.83 5.00
N TRP A 105 -15.54 26.91 5.92
CA TRP A 105 -16.43 26.58 7.03
C TRP A 105 -16.05 27.29 8.33
N ASN A 106 -15.06 28.19 8.33
CA ASN A 106 -14.47 28.81 9.52
C ASN A 106 -13.89 27.79 10.51
N LEU A 107 -13.23 26.76 9.98
CA LEU A 107 -12.58 25.68 10.73
C LEU A 107 -11.12 25.49 10.30
N GLY A 108 -10.50 26.55 9.75
CA GLY A 108 -9.09 26.56 9.38
C GLY A 108 -8.15 26.37 10.57
N TYR A 109 -6.89 26.08 10.31
CA TYR A 109 -5.91 25.78 11.36
C TYR A 109 -5.75 26.91 12.39
N ASP A 110 -5.87 28.16 11.95
CA ASP A 110 -5.88 29.35 12.80
C ASP A 110 -7.00 29.29 13.85
N VAL A 111 -8.22 28.90 13.44
CA VAL A 111 -9.36 28.72 14.34
C VAL A 111 -9.15 27.51 15.26
N LEU A 112 -8.68 26.39 14.72
CA LEU A 112 -8.44 25.19 15.52
C LEU A 112 -7.35 25.42 16.59
N CYS A 113 -6.28 26.14 16.25
CA CYS A 113 -5.17 26.45 17.15
C CYS A 113 -5.57 27.45 18.25
N GLN A 114 -6.50 28.37 17.97
CA GLN A 114 -7.10 29.22 19.01
C GLN A 114 -7.87 28.39 20.05
N ARG A 115 -8.59 27.35 19.60
CA ARG A 115 -9.33 26.44 20.49
C ARG A 115 -8.41 25.47 21.23
N ASN A 116 -7.38 24.97 20.57
CA ASN A 116 -6.40 24.04 21.11
C ASN A 116 -5.01 24.33 20.52
N PRO A 117 -4.12 25.04 21.23
CA PRO A 117 -2.79 25.37 20.75
C PRO A 117 -1.88 24.17 20.44
N GLY A 118 -2.23 22.99 20.95
CA GLY A 118 -1.50 21.73 20.76
C GLY A 118 -2.07 20.85 19.63
N VAL A 119 -3.10 21.30 18.91
CA VAL A 119 -3.76 20.49 17.87
C VAL A 119 -2.86 20.30 16.66
N ILE A 120 -2.76 19.07 16.17
CA ILE A 120 -2.09 18.76 14.90
C ILE A 120 -3.17 18.58 13.84
N LEU A 121 -3.11 19.36 12.75
CA LEU A 121 -4.02 19.24 11.62
C LEU A 121 -3.31 18.51 10.48
N VAL A 122 -3.72 17.28 10.21
CA VAL A 122 -3.21 16.47 9.09
C VAL A 122 -4.16 16.61 7.91
N ARG A 123 -3.63 17.05 6.77
CA ARG A 123 -4.39 17.34 5.56
C ARG A 123 -3.88 16.48 4.42
N VAL A 124 -4.77 15.71 3.80
CA VAL A 124 -4.42 14.83 2.68
C VAL A 124 -5.18 15.25 1.44
N SER A 125 -4.49 15.77 0.43
CA SER A 125 -5.12 16.21 -0.82
C SER A 125 -4.39 15.65 -2.06
N GLY A 126 -4.94 15.89 -3.24
CA GLY A 126 -4.35 15.43 -4.51
C GLY A 126 -2.93 15.93 -4.72
N TYR A 127 -2.75 17.24 -4.60
CA TYR A 127 -1.55 17.97 -4.99
C TYR A 127 -0.98 18.83 -3.85
N GLY A 128 -1.38 18.58 -2.60
CA GLY A 128 -0.98 19.38 -1.42
C GLY A 128 -1.91 20.57 -1.17
N GLN A 129 -1.62 21.35 -0.12
CA GLN A 129 -2.33 22.60 0.18
C GLN A 129 -1.72 23.81 -0.53
N THR A 130 -0.55 23.66 -1.17
CA THR A 130 0.20 24.77 -1.78
C THR A 130 0.60 24.47 -3.23
N GLY A 131 1.11 25.49 -3.93
CA GLY A 131 1.52 25.36 -5.34
C GLY A 131 0.39 25.58 -6.35
N PRO A 132 0.71 25.63 -7.65
CA PRO A 132 -0.22 25.99 -8.71
C PRO A 132 -1.39 24.99 -8.87
N ASP A 133 -1.15 23.73 -8.47
CA ASP A 133 -2.09 22.63 -8.66
C ASP A 133 -2.92 22.30 -7.42
N ALA A 134 -2.74 23.03 -6.30
CA ALA A 134 -3.40 22.75 -5.02
C ALA A 134 -4.93 22.64 -5.15
N HIS A 135 -5.55 23.47 -5.98
CA HIS A 135 -7.01 23.49 -6.14
C HIS A 135 -7.56 22.43 -7.10
N LYS A 136 -6.69 21.67 -7.79
CA LYS A 136 -7.12 20.60 -8.69
C LYS A 136 -7.73 19.44 -7.87
N PRO A 137 -8.84 18.85 -8.33
CA PRO A 137 -9.32 17.62 -7.72
C PRO A 137 -8.31 16.49 -7.98
N GLY A 138 -8.06 15.67 -6.95
CA GLY A 138 -7.14 14.53 -7.07
C GLY A 138 -7.69 13.30 -6.36
N TYR A 139 -7.71 12.20 -7.10
CA TYR A 139 -7.83 10.85 -6.55
C TYR A 139 -6.48 10.15 -6.69
N ALA A 140 -6.22 9.13 -5.87
CA ALA A 140 -5.00 8.34 -5.97
C ALA A 140 -4.71 7.86 -7.39
N SER A 141 -5.72 7.48 -8.17
CA SER A 141 -5.51 7.04 -9.56
C SER A 141 -4.89 8.11 -10.46
N VAL A 142 -5.22 9.38 -10.23
CA VAL A 142 -4.64 10.51 -10.96
C VAL A 142 -3.24 10.80 -10.45
N ALA A 143 -3.03 10.77 -9.14
CA ALA A 143 -1.72 10.97 -8.54
C ALA A 143 -0.69 9.90 -8.93
N GLU A 144 -1.10 8.63 -8.99
CA GLU A 144 -0.29 7.51 -9.49
C GLU A 144 0.13 7.73 -10.95
N ALA A 145 -0.74 8.31 -11.77
CA ALA A 145 -0.43 8.63 -13.16
C ALA A 145 0.50 9.85 -13.25
N ALA A 146 0.14 10.95 -12.59
CA ALA A 146 0.85 12.22 -12.62
C ALA A 146 2.26 12.13 -12.03
N SER A 147 2.47 11.27 -11.04
CA SER A 147 3.80 11.02 -10.49
C SER A 147 4.69 10.19 -11.42
N GLY A 148 4.13 9.47 -12.41
CA GLY A 148 4.88 8.53 -13.25
C GLY A 148 4.86 7.09 -12.74
N LEU A 149 4.31 6.83 -11.54
CA LEU A 149 4.29 5.49 -10.93
C LEU A 149 3.60 4.44 -11.80
N ARG A 150 2.56 4.84 -12.55
CA ARG A 150 1.91 3.93 -13.52
C ARG A 150 2.79 3.60 -14.70
N HIS A 151 3.56 4.56 -15.22
CA HIS A 151 4.41 4.37 -16.39
C HIS A 151 5.46 3.26 -16.17
N LEU A 152 5.96 3.15 -14.94
CA LEU A 152 6.94 2.15 -14.54
C LEU A 152 6.36 0.72 -14.47
N ASN A 153 5.04 0.57 -14.46
CA ASN A 153 4.37 -0.71 -14.25
C ASN A 153 3.83 -1.28 -15.58
N GLY A 154 3.75 -2.60 -15.67
CA GLY A 154 3.17 -3.31 -16.82
C GLY A 154 4.21 -3.89 -17.77
N PHE A 155 3.78 -4.15 -19.01
CA PHE A 155 4.63 -4.73 -20.07
C PHE A 155 4.97 -3.67 -21.13
N PRO A 156 6.15 -3.78 -21.77
CA PRO A 156 6.52 -2.93 -22.90
C PRO A 156 5.42 -2.89 -23.98
N GLY A 157 5.13 -1.69 -24.50
CA GLY A 157 4.13 -1.47 -25.56
C GLY A 157 2.67 -1.56 -25.12
N GLY A 158 2.39 -1.97 -23.88
CA GLY A 158 1.03 -2.00 -23.32
C GLY A 158 0.61 -0.68 -22.66
N PRO A 159 -0.70 -0.45 -22.47
CA PRO A 159 -1.16 0.65 -21.65
C PRO A 159 -0.73 0.46 -20.18
N PRO A 160 -0.26 1.51 -19.48
CA PRO A 160 0.14 1.43 -18.07
C PRO A 160 -0.98 0.88 -17.16
N PRO A 161 -0.84 -0.32 -16.58
CA PRO A 161 -1.87 -0.91 -15.75
C PRO A 161 -1.87 -0.26 -14.37
N ARG A 162 -3.06 -0.17 -13.78
CA ARG A 162 -3.19 0.16 -12.36
C ARG A 162 -2.96 -1.07 -11.50
N LEU A 163 -2.40 -0.88 -10.31
CA LEU A 163 -2.46 -1.91 -9.28
C LEU A 163 -3.93 -2.14 -8.88
N ALA A 164 -4.29 -3.39 -8.60
CA ALA A 164 -5.63 -3.78 -8.12
C ALA A 164 -5.85 -3.40 -6.63
N LEU A 165 -5.22 -2.33 -6.18
CA LEU A 165 -5.30 -1.70 -4.87
C LEU A 165 -5.23 -0.18 -5.05
N SER A 166 -5.60 0.58 -4.03
CA SER A 166 -5.36 2.02 -3.97
C SER A 166 -3.97 2.29 -3.40
N LEU A 167 -2.94 2.17 -4.24
CA LEU A 167 -1.56 2.35 -3.78
C LEU A 167 -1.31 3.80 -3.36
N GLY A 168 -1.73 4.78 -4.18
CA GLY A 168 -1.55 6.19 -3.85
C GLY A 168 -2.23 6.59 -2.53
N ASP A 169 -3.46 6.14 -2.29
CA ASP A 169 -4.17 6.41 -1.01
C ASP A 169 -3.44 5.78 0.17
N SER A 170 -2.88 4.57 -0.01
CA SER A 170 -2.15 3.87 1.04
C SER A 170 -0.82 4.56 1.36
N LEU A 171 -0.08 4.99 0.34
CA LEU A 171 1.16 5.74 0.51
C LEU A 171 0.92 7.06 1.24
N ALA A 172 -0.06 7.85 0.79
CA ALA A 172 -0.40 9.11 1.44
C ALA A 172 -0.88 8.90 2.88
N GLY A 173 -1.67 7.87 3.15
CA GLY A 173 -2.07 7.51 4.52
C GLY A 173 -0.87 7.17 5.43
N MET A 174 0.16 6.50 4.89
CA MET A 174 1.38 6.20 5.63
C MET A 174 2.22 7.46 5.90
N PHE A 175 2.43 8.31 4.90
CA PHE A 175 3.14 9.58 5.08
C PHE A 175 2.40 10.53 6.03
N ALA A 176 1.06 10.57 5.96
CA ALA A 176 0.22 11.32 6.89
C ALA A 176 0.39 10.83 8.34
N ALA A 177 0.42 9.51 8.55
CA ALA A 177 0.68 8.94 9.87
C ALA A 177 2.09 9.27 10.38
N GLN A 178 3.12 9.14 9.51
CA GLN A 178 4.51 9.49 9.87
C GLN A 178 4.65 10.97 10.23
N GLY A 179 4.08 11.87 9.41
CA GLY A 179 4.08 13.30 9.67
C GLY A 179 3.35 13.65 10.97
N ALA A 180 2.21 13.01 11.25
CA ALA A 180 1.48 13.20 12.49
C ALA A 180 2.28 12.75 13.72
N LEU A 181 2.97 11.61 13.64
CA LEU A 181 3.84 11.12 14.72
C LEU A 181 5.04 12.05 14.94
N ALA A 182 5.67 12.54 13.88
CA ALA A 182 6.75 13.53 13.96
C ALA A 182 6.24 14.85 14.58
N ALA A 183 5.03 15.28 14.23
CA ALA A 183 4.41 16.46 14.79
C ALA A 183 4.07 16.30 16.27
N LEU A 184 3.59 15.13 16.69
CA LEU A 184 3.38 14.79 18.11
C LEU A 184 4.69 14.84 18.89
N TYR A 185 5.76 14.28 18.33
CA TYR A 185 7.08 14.33 18.95
C TYR A 185 7.56 15.78 19.11
N ARG A 186 7.45 16.61 18.07
CA ARG A 186 7.81 18.03 18.14
C ARG A 186 6.98 18.79 19.18
N ARG A 187 5.68 18.51 19.27
CA ARG A 187 4.78 19.11 20.26
C ARG A 187 5.22 18.84 21.69
N ASN A 188 5.80 17.67 22.00
CA ASN A 188 6.33 17.39 23.34
C ASN A 188 7.49 18.31 23.74
N VAL A 189 8.17 18.93 22.76
CA VAL A 189 9.26 19.88 22.99
C VAL A 189 8.74 21.32 23.02
N THR A 190 7.83 21.67 22.11
CA THR A 190 7.39 23.07 21.91
C THR A 190 6.10 23.43 22.64
N GLY A 191 5.30 22.44 23.05
CA GLY A 191 3.92 22.62 23.50
C GLY A 191 2.94 23.06 22.41
N ARG A 192 3.37 23.16 21.15
CA ARG A 192 2.57 23.69 20.03
C ARG A 192 2.33 22.62 18.97
N GLY A 193 1.11 22.59 18.47
CA GLY A 193 0.73 21.82 17.29
C GLY A 193 1.23 22.44 15.99
N GLN A 194 0.94 21.79 14.87
CA GLN A 194 1.26 22.26 13.52
C GLN A 194 0.39 21.59 12.46
N VAL A 195 0.48 22.09 11.22
CA VAL A 195 -0.14 21.45 10.06
C VAL A 195 0.83 20.42 9.48
N VAL A 196 0.31 19.25 9.12
CA VAL A 196 0.98 18.24 8.31
C VAL A 196 0.26 18.19 6.97
N ASP A 197 0.89 18.69 5.92
CA ASP A 197 0.36 18.67 4.55
C ASP A 197 0.94 17.48 3.79
N VAL A 198 0.07 16.66 3.20
CA VAL A 198 0.45 15.48 2.42
C VAL A 198 -0.27 15.51 1.08
N ALA A 199 0.51 15.54 0.00
CA ALA A 199 0.01 15.35 -1.35
C ALA A 199 0.04 13.87 -1.76
N LEU A 200 -1.02 13.40 -2.42
CA LEU A 200 -1.05 12.08 -3.05
C LEU A 200 0.06 11.95 -4.12
N THR A 201 0.30 13.01 -4.90
CA THR A 201 1.34 13.04 -5.95
C THR A 201 2.73 12.90 -5.37
N GLU A 202 3.07 13.69 -4.36
CA GLU A 202 4.38 13.65 -3.68
C GLU A 202 4.59 12.30 -3.00
N SER A 203 3.55 11.74 -2.38
CA SER A 203 3.59 10.41 -1.76
C SER A 203 3.91 9.31 -2.77
N CYS A 204 3.39 9.41 -3.99
CA CYS A 204 3.71 8.46 -5.07
C CYS A 204 5.10 8.70 -5.67
N LEU A 205 5.55 9.96 -5.73
CA LEU A 205 6.87 10.32 -6.24
C LEU A 205 7.99 9.86 -5.30
N ALA A 206 7.77 9.97 -3.98
CA ALA A 206 8.76 9.65 -2.95
C ALA A 206 9.24 8.19 -2.95
N VAL A 207 8.49 7.28 -3.58
CA VAL A 207 8.82 5.84 -3.65
C VAL A 207 9.38 5.41 -5.00
N GLN A 208 9.76 6.35 -5.88
CA GLN A 208 10.30 6.01 -7.21
C GLN A 208 11.82 5.78 -7.24
N GLU A 209 12.46 5.74 -6.08
CA GLU A 209 13.88 5.35 -5.95
C GLU A 209 14.79 6.20 -6.87
N SER A 210 15.58 5.56 -7.74
CA SER A 210 16.54 6.23 -8.61
C SER A 210 15.97 6.71 -9.95
N THR A 211 14.65 6.62 -10.20
CA THR A 211 14.11 6.99 -11.53
C THR A 211 14.38 8.44 -11.91
N ILE A 212 14.38 9.34 -10.94
CA ILE A 212 14.66 10.77 -11.13
C ILE A 212 16.14 10.99 -11.50
N PRO A 213 17.13 10.56 -10.69
CA PRO A 213 18.54 10.74 -11.06
C PRO A 213 18.95 9.93 -12.31
N ASP A 214 18.35 8.77 -12.57
CA ASP A 214 18.57 8.01 -13.80
C ASP A 214 18.24 8.84 -15.05
N TYR A 215 17.18 9.65 -14.98
CA TYR A 215 16.80 10.57 -16.06
C TYR A 215 17.64 11.84 -16.05
N ASP A 216 17.68 12.56 -14.91
CA ASP A 216 18.30 13.89 -14.82
C ASP A 216 19.80 13.86 -15.09
N VAL A 217 20.49 12.79 -14.66
CA VAL A 217 21.95 12.64 -14.81
C VAL A 217 22.29 11.64 -15.92
N GLY A 218 21.55 10.53 -15.99
CA GLY A 218 21.85 9.43 -16.91
C GLY A 218 21.15 9.52 -18.27
N GLY A 219 20.15 10.38 -18.43
CA GLY A 219 19.31 10.44 -19.63
C GLY A 219 18.43 9.20 -19.84
N VAL A 220 18.29 8.34 -18.84
CA VAL A 220 17.56 7.07 -18.93
C VAL A 220 16.11 7.28 -18.49
N VAL A 221 15.18 7.07 -19.43
CA VAL A 221 13.76 7.01 -19.10
C VAL A 221 13.40 5.56 -18.76
N ARG A 222 13.24 5.26 -17.47
CA ARG A 222 12.84 3.92 -17.02
C ARG A 222 11.41 3.63 -17.47
N GLY A 223 11.25 2.58 -18.26
CA GLY A 223 9.95 2.09 -18.74
C GLY A 223 9.48 0.81 -18.04
N PRO A 224 8.30 0.29 -18.42
CA PRO A 224 7.80 -0.97 -17.91
C PRO A 224 8.65 -2.14 -18.43
N SER A 225 9.12 -3.02 -17.55
CA SER A 225 9.95 -4.21 -17.91
C SER A 225 9.18 -5.53 -17.88
N GLY A 226 7.87 -5.50 -17.64
CA GLY A 226 7.08 -6.72 -17.45
C GLY A 226 7.34 -7.31 -16.06
N THR A 227 7.80 -8.56 -16.03
CA THR A 227 7.97 -9.32 -14.78
C THR A 227 9.41 -9.42 -14.30
N ARG A 228 10.36 -8.94 -15.11
CA ARG A 228 11.80 -9.02 -14.85
C ARG A 228 12.34 -7.70 -14.31
N LEU A 229 13.49 -7.77 -13.64
CA LEU A 229 14.36 -6.63 -13.47
C LEU A 229 15.24 -6.48 -14.71
N GLU A 230 15.07 -5.40 -15.46
CA GLU A 230 15.82 -5.15 -16.70
C GLU A 230 17.32 -5.03 -16.40
N GLY A 231 18.15 -5.84 -17.07
CA GLY A 231 19.59 -5.85 -16.90
C GLY A 231 20.10 -6.52 -15.62
N ILE A 232 19.20 -6.94 -14.71
CA ILE A 232 19.56 -7.61 -13.44
C ILE A 232 19.07 -9.06 -13.51
N ALA A 233 19.93 -9.95 -14.01
CA ALA A 233 19.54 -11.32 -14.38
C ALA A 233 20.33 -12.43 -13.65
N PRO A 234 19.67 -13.56 -13.33
CA PRO A 234 18.22 -13.78 -13.38
C PRO A 234 17.53 -13.21 -12.14
N SER A 235 16.47 -12.42 -12.38
CA SER A 235 15.52 -11.95 -11.37
C SER A 235 14.18 -11.73 -12.05
N ASN A 236 13.41 -12.81 -12.18
CA ASN A 236 12.15 -12.84 -12.94
C ASN A 236 11.18 -13.87 -12.34
N ILE A 237 10.00 -13.97 -12.94
CA ILE A 237 8.95 -14.93 -12.59
C ILE A 237 8.76 -15.96 -13.72
N TYR A 238 8.75 -17.24 -13.36
CA TYR A 238 8.70 -18.34 -14.30
C TYR A 238 7.48 -19.22 -14.04
N ARG A 239 6.89 -19.75 -15.11
CA ARG A 239 5.69 -20.61 -15.01
C ARG A 239 6.11 -22.03 -14.67
N ALA A 240 5.49 -22.61 -13.65
CA ALA A 240 5.68 -23.99 -13.22
C ALA A 240 4.66 -24.94 -13.88
N ALA A 241 4.87 -26.26 -13.76
CA ALA A 241 4.04 -27.29 -14.40
C ALA A 241 2.56 -27.24 -13.99
N ASP A 242 2.25 -26.82 -12.76
CA ASP A 242 0.86 -26.66 -12.28
C ASP A 242 0.18 -25.38 -12.79
N GLY A 243 0.85 -24.64 -13.68
CA GLY A 243 0.39 -23.38 -14.25
C GLY A 243 0.50 -22.18 -13.30
N THR A 244 1.05 -22.35 -12.09
CA THR A 244 1.37 -21.22 -11.22
C THR A 244 2.76 -20.65 -11.50
N TRP A 245 3.08 -19.55 -10.83
CA TRP A 245 4.27 -18.76 -11.10
C TRP A 245 5.22 -18.76 -9.90
N VAL A 246 6.52 -18.85 -10.16
CA VAL A 246 7.59 -18.85 -9.16
C VAL A 246 8.58 -17.75 -9.50
N VAL A 247 8.81 -16.83 -8.57
CA VAL A 247 9.91 -15.88 -8.65
C VAL A 247 11.20 -16.62 -8.35
N ILE A 248 12.21 -16.46 -9.19
CA ILE A 248 13.57 -16.95 -8.96
C ILE A 248 14.52 -15.77 -9.07
N ALA A 249 15.31 -15.54 -8.02
CA ALA A 249 16.28 -14.46 -7.95
C ALA A 249 17.68 -15.05 -7.65
N ALA A 250 18.57 -14.95 -8.64
CA ALA A 250 19.95 -15.43 -8.56
C ALA A 250 20.92 -14.50 -9.29
N ASN A 251 20.67 -13.19 -9.25
CA ASN A 251 21.38 -12.20 -10.06
C ASN A 251 22.85 -11.98 -9.66
N GLN A 252 23.28 -12.36 -8.46
CA GLN A 252 24.69 -12.35 -8.05
C GLN A 252 25.42 -13.60 -8.55
N ASP A 253 26.67 -13.47 -9.00
CA ASP A 253 27.42 -14.57 -9.67
C ASP A 253 27.51 -15.87 -8.84
N SER A 254 27.72 -15.75 -7.53
CA SER A 254 27.77 -16.90 -6.62
C SER A 254 26.40 -17.58 -6.43
N VAL A 255 25.31 -16.83 -6.50
CA VAL A 255 23.94 -17.37 -6.45
C VAL A 255 23.59 -18.00 -7.80
N PHE A 256 24.00 -17.36 -8.90
CA PHE A 256 23.81 -17.88 -10.25
C PHE A 256 24.50 -19.24 -10.44
N THR A 257 25.75 -19.38 -10.00
CA THR A 257 26.48 -20.66 -10.05
C THR A 257 25.69 -21.78 -9.34
N ARG A 258 25.13 -21.48 -8.16
CA ARG A 258 24.31 -22.45 -7.41
C ARG A 258 22.98 -22.75 -8.09
N LEU A 259 22.37 -21.77 -8.77
CA LEU A 259 21.19 -21.99 -9.61
C LEU A 259 21.51 -22.94 -10.76
N CYS A 260 22.61 -22.71 -11.50
CA CYS A 260 23.05 -23.57 -12.59
C CYS A 260 23.28 -25.02 -12.12
N GLN A 261 23.95 -25.21 -10.99
CA GLN A 261 24.13 -26.53 -10.37
C GLN A 261 22.80 -27.19 -10.00
N ALA A 262 21.91 -26.45 -9.34
CA ALA A 262 20.59 -26.95 -8.94
C ALA A 262 19.69 -27.30 -10.14
N MET A 263 19.87 -26.60 -11.26
CA MET A 263 19.16 -26.88 -12.51
C MET A 263 19.73 -28.09 -13.27
N GLY A 264 20.94 -28.54 -12.93
CA GLY A 264 21.68 -29.55 -13.69
C GLY A 264 22.37 -29.02 -14.95
N CYS A 265 22.58 -27.70 -15.04
CA CYS A 265 23.18 -26.99 -16.17
C CYS A 265 24.40 -26.19 -15.71
N ALA A 266 25.35 -26.85 -15.05
CA ALA A 266 26.49 -26.19 -14.39
C ALA A 266 27.38 -25.42 -15.38
N GLU A 267 27.45 -25.84 -16.64
CA GLU A 267 28.19 -25.21 -17.73
C GLU A 267 27.78 -23.76 -17.99
N LEU A 268 26.52 -23.40 -17.70
CA LEU A 268 26.03 -22.02 -17.85
C LEU A 268 26.77 -21.03 -16.94
N ALA A 269 27.30 -21.48 -15.79
CA ALA A 269 28.03 -20.60 -14.88
C ALA A 269 29.38 -20.15 -15.44
N THR A 270 29.92 -20.86 -16.44
CA THR A 270 31.20 -20.58 -17.08
C THR A 270 31.07 -20.15 -18.54
N ASP A 271 29.87 -20.20 -19.12
CA ASP A 271 29.60 -19.69 -20.46
C ASP A 271 29.80 -18.17 -20.49
N ASP A 272 30.59 -17.65 -21.43
CA ASP A 272 30.89 -16.22 -21.58
C ASP A 272 29.63 -15.35 -21.68
N ARG A 273 28.50 -15.92 -22.15
CA ARG A 273 27.21 -15.23 -22.23
C ARG A 273 26.57 -15.01 -20.85
N PHE A 274 26.90 -15.82 -19.84
CA PHE A 274 26.22 -15.82 -18.54
C PHE A 274 27.15 -15.79 -17.31
N ALA A 275 28.46 -15.91 -17.50
CA ALA A 275 29.44 -16.05 -16.41
C ALA A 275 29.42 -14.86 -15.44
N THR A 276 29.14 -13.65 -15.93
CA THR A 276 29.09 -12.44 -15.12
C THR A 276 27.71 -11.81 -15.12
N HIS A 277 27.38 -11.09 -14.05
CA HIS A 277 26.14 -10.33 -13.93
C HIS A 277 25.84 -9.47 -15.16
N GLY A 278 26.83 -8.73 -15.65
CA GLY A 278 26.67 -7.88 -16.83
C GLY A 278 26.43 -8.68 -18.11
N ALA A 279 27.06 -9.86 -18.27
CA ALA A 279 26.83 -10.74 -19.40
C ALA A 279 25.39 -11.30 -19.37
N ARG A 280 24.91 -11.73 -18.20
CA ARG A 280 23.52 -12.19 -18.03
C ARG A 280 22.51 -11.10 -18.34
N GLY A 281 22.77 -9.85 -17.95
CA GLY A 281 21.90 -8.72 -18.29
C GLY A 281 21.78 -8.50 -19.80
N ARG A 282 22.87 -8.65 -20.56
CA ARG A 282 22.86 -8.53 -22.03
C ARG A 282 22.18 -9.71 -22.73
N ASN A 283 22.28 -10.90 -22.16
CA ASN A 283 21.70 -12.13 -22.71
C ASN A 283 20.46 -12.58 -21.92
N GLN A 284 19.72 -11.64 -21.32
CA GLN A 284 18.68 -11.93 -20.34
C GLN A 284 17.50 -12.71 -20.94
N ASP A 285 17.11 -12.42 -22.19
CA ASP A 285 16.03 -13.15 -22.88
C ASP A 285 16.35 -14.63 -23.04
N GLU A 286 17.59 -14.94 -23.45
CA GLU A 286 18.04 -16.32 -23.62
C GLU A 286 18.10 -17.04 -22.27
N LEU A 287 18.67 -16.38 -21.26
CA LEU A 287 18.75 -16.96 -19.92
C LEU A 287 17.38 -17.21 -19.31
N ASP A 288 16.45 -16.26 -19.45
CA ASP A 288 15.08 -16.40 -18.97
C ASP A 288 14.35 -17.55 -19.66
N LYS A 289 14.60 -17.78 -20.95
CA LYS A 289 14.06 -18.94 -21.67
C LYS A 289 14.59 -20.25 -21.07
N ILE A 290 15.89 -20.36 -20.83
CA ILE A 290 16.51 -21.58 -20.26
C ILE A 290 15.93 -21.89 -18.87
N ILE A 291 15.84 -20.88 -18.00
CA ILE A 291 15.27 -21.05 -16.65
C ILE A 291 13.77 -21.36 -16.73
N GLY A 292 13.05 -20.73 -17.67
CA GLY A 292 11.63 -21.00 -17.93
C GLY A 292 11.37 -22.43 -18.39
N ASP A 293 12.18 -22.95 -19.31
CA ASP A 293 12.10 -24.33 -19.81
C ASP A 293 12.37 -25.36 -18.71
N TRP A 294 13.25 -25.04 -17.77
CA TRP A 294 13.49 -25.86 -16.59
C TRP A 294 12.31 -25.80 -15.59
N ALA A 295 11.76 -24.60 -15.35
CA ALA A 295 10.68 -24.39 -14.39
C ALA A 295 9.35 -25.02 -14.84
N ILE A 296 9.01 -24.92 -16.13
CA ILE A 296 7.71 -25.38 -16.66
C ILE A 296 7.51 -26.90 -16.55
N GLN A 297 8.59 -27.65 -16.38
CA GLN A 297 8.56 -29.11 -16.24
C GLN A 297 8.35 -29.57 -14.79
N ARG A 298 8.39 -28.66 -13.80
CA ARG A 298 8.41 -28.99 -12.37
C ARG A 298 7.25 -28.42 -11.61
N HIS A 299 6.82 -29.12 -10.56
CA HIS A 299 5.82 -28.57 -9.65
C HIS A 299 6.45 -27.40 -8.85
N PRO A 300 5.73 -26.30 -8.56
CA PRO A 300 6.33 -25.14 -7.88
C PRO A 300 6.95 -25.44 -6.52
N GLN A 301 6.44 -26.47 -5.82
CA GLN A 301 7.02 -26.91 -4.54
C GLN A 301 8.41 -27.53 -4.73
N GLU A 302 8.58 -28.36 -5.76
CA GLU A 302 9.86 -29.00 -6.11
C GLU A 302 10.90 -27.94 -6.51
N ILE A 303 10.48 -26.93 -7.29
CA ILE A 303 11.32 -25.78 -7.63
C ILE A 303 11.83 -25.10 -6.37
N ILE A 304 10.92 -24.74 -5.45
CA ILE A 304 11.27 -24.05 -4.22
C ILE A 304 12.20 -24.89 -3.35
N GLU A 305 11.92 -26.17 -3.16
CA GLU A 305 12.73 -27.07 -2.34
C GLU A 305 14.14 -27.25 -2.92
N THR A 306 14.23 -27.51 -4.23
CA THR A 306 15.50 -27.67 -4.96
C THR A 306 16.36 -26.41 -4.85
N LEU A 307 15.77 -25.24 -5.13
CA LEU A 307 16.50 -23.97 -5.10
C LEU A 307 16.85 -23.54 -3.67
N SER A 308 15.95 -23.75 -2.71
CA SER A 308 16.21 -23.41 -1.30
C SER A 308 17.33 -24.28 -0.72
N ALA A 309 17.39 -25.57 -1.07
CA ALA A 309 18.48 -26.46 -0.65
C ALA A 309 19.85 -26.01 -1.21
N ALA A 310 19.87 -25.42 -2.40
CA ALA A 310 21.06 -24.80 -2.98
C ALA A 310 21.34 -23.36 -2.46
N GLY A 311 20.46 -22.82 -1.60
CA GLY A 311 20.53 -21.45 -1.10
C GLY A 311 20.27 -20.38 -2.18
N VAL A 312 19.48 -20.71 -3.19
CA VAL A 312 18.95 -19.82 -4.22
C VAL A 312 17.58 -19.29 -3.78
N ILE A 313 17.33 -18.00 -3.98
CA ILE A 313 16.11 -17.33 -3.51
C ILE A 313 14.98 -17.62 -4.50
N ALA A 314 13.94 -18.31 -4.03
CA ALA A 314 12.74 -18.59 -4.83
C ALA A 314 11.46 -18.51 -3.98
N ALA A 315 10.38 -18.01 -4.59
CA ALA A 315 9.08 -17.93 -3.93
C ALA A 315 7.93 -18.10 -4.92
N ARG A 316 6.89 -18.84 -4.52
CA ARG A 316 5.66 -19.00 -5.30
C ARG A 316 4.81 -17.74 -5.22
N SER A 317 4.26 -17.29 -6.34
CA SER A 317 3.23 -16.25 -6.39
C SER A 317 1.88 -16.80 -5.87
N ILE A 318 1.34 -16.18 -4.83
CA ILE A 318 0.17 -16.68 -4.08
C ILE A 318 -1.10 -15.89 -4.44
N ARG A 319 -2.16 -16.63 -4.81
CA ARG A 319 -3.51 -16.07 -5.00
C ARG A 319 -4.20 -15.78 -3.66
N SER A 320 -4.98 -14.69 -3.59
CA SER A 320 -5.70 -14.22 -2.38
C SER A 320 -6.39 -15.31 -1.55
N ARG A 321 -7.01 -16.32 -2.19
CA ARG A 321 -7.64 -17.48 -1.51
C ARG A 321 -6.71 -18.28 -0.59
N ARG A 322 -5.38 -18.19 -0.75
CA ARG A 322 -4.39 -18.91 0.07
C ARG A 322 -3.73 -18.05 1.14
N TRP A 323 -3.82 -16.71 1.07
CA TRP A 323 -3.13 -15.82 2.01
C TRP A 323 -3.53 -16.04 3.48
N SER A 324 -4.81 -16.33 3.75
CA SER A 324 -5.28 -16.60 5.12
C SER A 324 -4.66 -17.86 5.74
N ARG A 325 -4.29 -18.86 4.92
CA ARG A 325 -3.57 -20.06 5.36
C ARG A 325 -2.05 -19.85 5.41
N THR A 326 -1.51 -18.98 4.57
CA THR A 326 -0.06 -18.69 4.53
C THR A 326 0.39 -17.80 5.68
N LEU A 327 -0.40 -16.77 6.05
CA LEU A 327 -0.05 -15.82 7.12
C LEU A 327 0.13 -16.52 8.47
N SER A 328 -0.61 -17.59 8.75
CA SER A 328 -0.43 -18.41 9.95
C SER A 328 0.93 -19.13 9.99
N CYS A 329 1.53 -19.46 8.85
CA CYS A 329 2.83 -20.13 8.81
C CYS A 329 4.00 -19.15 8.97
N TRP A 330 3.87 -17.89 8.53
CA TRP A 330 4.97 -16.91 8.57
C TRP A 330 5.29 -16.37 9.96
N ARG A 331 4.35 -16.49 10.90
CA ARG A 331 4.49 -16.03 12.29
C ARG A 331 4.38 -17.16 13.31
N ALA A 332 4.35 -18.42 12.87
CA ALA A 332 4.43 -19.55 13.77
C ALA A 332 5.90 -19.81 14.12
N ALA A 333 6.37 -19.10 15.15
CA ALA A 333 7.52 -19.43 15.96
C ALA A 333 7.14 -19.21 17.43
#